data_AF-X1M3Q6-F1
#
_entry.id   AF-X1M3Q6-F1
#
_cell.length_a   1.000
_cell.length_b   1.000
_cell.length_c   1.000
_cell.angle_alpha   90.00
_cell.angle_beta   90.00
_cell.angle_gamma   90.00
#
_symmetry.space_group_name_H-M   'P 1'
#
loop_
_entity.id
_entity.type
_entity.pdbx_description
1 polymer ?
#
loop_
_entity_poly.entity_id
_entity_poly.type
_entity_poly.pdbx_seq_one_letter_code
_entity_poly.pdbx_strand_id
1 'polypeptide(L)'
;MRAERIIAITEIERRRLIHKGISAERIVVIPDGVTLSHPNTVEPPYEYITILSIGRLDVLNKGQDILLQAISLIKDKHSNIKLVII
;
A
#
# COMPACT_ATOMS: atom_id res chain seq x y z
N MET A 1 16.42 -21.23 1.52
CA MET A 1 15.41 -20.91 0.48
C MET A 1 15.65 -21.82 -0.72
N ARG A 2 14.67 -22.65 -1.13
CA ARG A 2 14.83 -23.77 -2.10
C ARG A 2 14.44 -23.45 -3.56
N ALA A 3 14.07 -22.21 -3.88
CA ALA A 3 13.63 -21.85 -5.23
C ALA A 3 14.83 -21.75 -6.20
N GLU A 4 14.68 -22.21 -7.43
CA GLU A 4 15.74 -22.18 -8.45
C GLU A 4 16.04 -20.74 -8.91
N ARG A 5 14.98 -19.97 -9.18
CA ARG A 5 15.01 -18.52 -9.43
C ARG A 5 14.03 -17.78 -8.53
N ILE A 6 14.24 -16.48 -8.39
CA ILE A 6 13.47 -15.59 -7.51
C ILE A 6 12.96 -14.42 -8.33
N ILE A 7 11.66 -14.16 -8.22
CA ILE A 7 11.03 -12.99 -8.82
C ILE A 7 10.91 -11.94 -7.72
N ALA A 8 11.58 -10.80 -7.91
CA ALA A 8 11.38 -9.61 -7.10
C ALA A 8 10.39 -8.68 -7.82
N ILE A 9 9.44 -8.12 -7.07
CA ILE A 9 8.44 -7.20 -7.64
C ILE A 9 8.94 -5.75 -7.76
N THR A 10 10.11 -5.45 -7.19
CA THR A 10 10.78 -4.14 -7.29
C THR A 10 12.30 -4.29 -7.22
N GLU A 11 13.04 -3.28 -7.69
CA GLU A 11 14.50 -3.22 -7.51
C GLU A 11 14.93 -3.07 -6.04
N ILE A 12 14.07 -2.49 -5.19
CA ILE A 12 14.33 -2.40 -3.75
C ILE A 12 14.37 -3.80 -3.14
N GLU A 13 13.38 -4.65 -3.48
CA GLU A 13 13.36 -6.03 -3.00
C GLU A 13 14.52 -6.85 -3.58
N ARG A 14 14.90 -6.66 -4.86
CA ARG A 14 16.11 -7.28 -5.42
C ARG A 14 17.36 -6.93 -4.61
N ARG A 15 17.58 -5.64 -4.32
CA ARG A 15 18.73 -5.21 -3.49
C ARG A 15 18.69 -5.83 -2.10
N ARG A 16 17.53 -5.89 -1.46
CA ARG A 16 17.36 -6.52 -0.14
C ARG A 16 17.70 -8.01 -0.15
N LEU A 17 17.33 -8.73 -1.19
CA LEU A 17 17.64 -10.16 -1.36
C LEU A 17 19.14 -10.39 -1.57
N ILE A 18 19.81 -9.52 -2.35
CA ILE A 18 21.27 -9.55 -2.51
C ILE A 18 21.98 -9.33 -1.17
N HIS A 19 21.54 -8.37 -0.36
CA HIS A 19 22.09 -8.13 0.99
C HIS A 19 21.91 -9.30 1.94
N LYS A 20 20.94 -10.19 1.69
CA LYS A 20 20.72 -11.43 2.45
C LYS A 20 21.55 -12.61 1.92
N GLY A 21 22.47 -12.39 0.99
CA GLY A 21 23.38 -13.39 0.44
C GLY A 21 22.82 -14.20 -0.73
N ILE A 22 21.70 -13.75 -1.33
CA ILE A 22 21.17 -14.38 -2.54
C ILE A 22 21.91 -13.84 -3.76
N SER A 23 22.44 -14.74 -4.59
CA SER A 23 23.19 -14.33 -5.77
C SER A 23 22.33 -13.55 -6.77
N ALA A 24 22.90 -12.50 -7.36
CA ALA A 24 22.20 -11.59 -8.25
C ALA A 24 21.68 -12.29 -9.51
N GLU A 25 22.39 -13.28 -10.05
CA GLU A 25 21.94 -14.04 -11.23
C GLU A 25 20.69 -14.91 -10.98
N ARG A 26 20.34 -15.13 -9.71
CA ARG A 26 19.13 -15.89 -9.33
C ARG A 26 17.90 -15.01 -9.18
N ILE A 27 18.03 -13.69 -9.27
CA ILE A 27 16.93 -12.74 -9.05
C ILE A 27 16.58 -12.04 -10.35
N VAL A 28 15.33 -12.14 -10.77
CA VAL A 28 14.75 -11.35 -11.86
C VAL A 28 13.74 -10.37 -11.27
N VAL A 29 13.75 -9.12 -11.75
CA VAL A 29 12.71 -8.16 -11.38
C VAL A 29 11.60 -8.24 -12.40
N ILE A 30 10.40 -8.60 -11.94
CA ILE A 30 9.16 -8.50 -12.72
C ILE A 30 8.26 -7.57 -11.90
N PRO A 31 8.14 -6.29 -12.31
CA PRO A 31 7.29 -5.34 -11.59
C PRO A 31 5.87 -5.88 -11.49
N ASP A 32 5.37 -6.00 -10.27
CA ASP A 32 3.95 -6.25 -10.04
C ASP A 32 3.24 -4.90 -10.19
N GLY A 33 2.76 -4.66 -11.42
CA GLY A 33 2.23 -3.37 -11.82
C GLY A 33 0.89 -3.11 -11.14
N VAL A 34 0.85 -2.13 -10.25
CA VAL A 34 -0.40 -1.37 -10.04
C VAL A 34 -0.43 -0.33 -11.16
N THR A 35 -1.34 -0.48 -12.11
CA THR A 35 -1.51 0.49 -13.18
C THR A 35 -1.96 1.82 -12.56
N LEU A 36 -1.04 2.78 -12.42
CA LEU A 36 -1.35 4.19 -12.12
C LEU A 36 -1.89 4.89 -13.37
N SER A 37 -2.79 4.23 -14.11
CA SER A 37 -3.67 4.99 -14.99
C SER A 37 -4.38 5.95 -14.05
N HIS A 38 -4.08 7.25 -14.18
CA HIS A 38 -4.83 8.27 -13.48
C HIS A 38 -6.27 8.00 -13.90
N PRO A 39 -7.15 7.51 -13.00
CA PRO A 39 -8.55 7.43 -13.37
C PRO A 39 -8.91 8.84 -13.79
N ASN A 40 -9.56 9.00 -14.96
CA ASN A 40 -10.14 10.28 -15.33
C ASN A 40 -10.92 10.73 -14.10
N THR A 41 -10.40 11.74 -13.40
CA THR A 41 -11.02 12.27 -12.20
C THR A 41 -12.27 12.98 -12.68
N VAL A 42 -13.35 12.22 -12.80
CA VAL A 42 -14.68 12.78 -12.80
C VAL A 42 -14.81 13.32 -11.39
N GLU A 43 -14.72 14.64 -11.21
CA GLU A 43 -15.11 15.27 -9.95
C GLU A 43 -16.58 14.95 -9.74
N PRO A 44 -16.91 14.04 -8.81
CA PRO A 44 -18.29 13.74 -8.56
C PRO A 44 -18.82 14.79 -7.58
N PRO A 45 -20.10 15.16 -7.64
CA PRO A 45 -20.71 16.12 -6.72
C PRO A 45 -20.98 15.48 -5.34
N TYR A 46 -20.00 14.75 -4.77
CA TYR A 46 -20.20 14.04 -3.52
C TYR A 46 -20.08 15.00 -2.35
N GLU A 47 -21.15 15.04 -1.55
CA GLU A 47 -21.22 15.73 -0.26
C GLU A 47 -20.13 15.23 0.72
N TYR A 48 -19.60 14.02 0.52
CA TYR A 48 -18.61 13.39 1.38
C TYR A 48 -17.41 12.83 0.62
N ILE A 49 -16.21 13.01 1.17
CA ILE A 49 -14.98 12.35 0.75
C ILE A 49 -14.84 11.06 1.55
N THR A 50 -14.90 9.92 0.88
CA THR A 50 -14.74 8.61 1.54
C THR A 50 -13.35 8.06 1.30
N ILE A 51 -12.62 7.84 2.39
CA ILE A 51 -11.36 7.12 2.41
C ILE A 51 -11.68 5.65 2.70
N LEU A 52 -11.37 4.78 1.75
CA LEU A 52 -11.54 3.33 1.89
C LEU A 52 -10.20 2.69 2.25
N SER A 53 -10.15 1.96 3.36
CA SER A 53 -9.01 1.15 3.77
C SER A 53 -9.43 -0.32 3.74
N ILE A 54 -8.84 -1.10 2.83
CA ILE A 54 -9.04 -2.54 2.76
C ILE A 54 -7.79 -3.19 3.32
N GLY A 55 -7.92 -3.95 4.40
CA GLY A 55 -6.78 -4.60 5.00
C GLY A 55 -7.10 -5.33 6.29
N ARG A 56 -6.27 -6.33 6.60
CA ARG A 56 -6.38 -7.07 7.86
C ARG A 56 -6.17 -6.12 9.05
N LEU A 57 -7.10 -6.11 9.99
CA LEU A 57 -6.92 -5.49 11.30
C LEU A 57 -5.76 -6.15 12.04
N ASP A 58 -4.58 -5.54 11.97
CA ASP A 58 -3.35 -5.98 12.61
C ASP A 58 -2.66 -4.74 13.17
N VAL A 59 -3.08 -4.41 14.40
CA VAL A 59 -2.69 -3.20 15.13
C VAL A 59 -1.17 -3.08 15.25
N LEU A 60 -0.44 -4.20 15.31
CA LEU A 60 1.00 -4.18 15.55
C LEU A 60 1.82 -3.93 14.28
N ASN A 61 1.35 -4.41 13.13
CA ASN A 61 2.18 -4.43 11.91
C ASN A 61 1.60 -3.65 10.75
N LYS A 62 0.34 -3.22 10.83
CA LYS A 62 -0.36 -2.56 9.72
C LYS A 62 -0.85 -1.15 10.05
N GLY A 63 -0.71 -0.71 11.30
CA GLY A 63 -0.85 0.69 11.68
C GLY A 63 -2.27 1.25 11.55
N GLN A 64 -3.31 0.42 11.66
CA GLN A 64 -4.70 0.92 11.60
C GLN A 64 -5.05 1.84 12.76
N ASP A 65 -4.39 1.70 13.91
CA ASP A 65 -4.46 2.63 15.04
C ASP A 65 -4.00 4.04 14.64
N ILE A 66 -2.89 4.15 13.91
CA ILE A 66 -2.37 5.42 13.40
C ILE A 66 -3.36 6.02 12.39
N LEU A 67 -3.92 5.20 11.49
CA LEU A 67 -4.94 5.65 10.54
C LEU A 67 -6.19 6.19 11.26
N LEU A 68 -6.68 5.48 12.28
CA LEU A 68 -7.84 5.90 13.08
C LEU A 68 -7.57 7.24 13.79
N GLN A 69 -6.39 7.40 14.41
CA GLN A 69 -5.99 8.65 15.06
C GLN A 69 -5.92 9.80 14.04
N ALA A 70 -5.31 9.57 12.88
CA ALA A 70 -5.21 10.58 11.82
C ALA A 70 -6.59 11.03 11.32
N ILE A 71 -7.53 10.10 11.13
CA ILE A 71 -8.90 10.43 10.74
C ILE A 71 -9.65 11.21 11.82
N SER A 72 -9.42 10.91 13.10
CA SER A 72 -10.00 11.70 14.20
C SER A 72 -9.57 13.16 14.13
N LEU A 73 -8.27 13.41 13.92
CA LEU A 73 -7.72 14.78 13.83
C LEU A 73 -8.25 15.56 12.61
N ILE A 74 -8.49 14.85 11.51
CA ILE A 74 -8.98 15.45 10.27
C ILE A 74 -10.48 15.77 10.35
N LYS A 75 -11.27 14.90 11.00
CA LYS A 75 -12.72 15.09 11.14
C LYS A 75 -13.09 16.38 11.86
N ASP A 76 -12.26 16.84 12.79
CA ASP A 76 -12.48 18.10 13.50
C ASP A 76 -12.42 19.32 12.58
N LYS A 77 -11.65 19.23 11.48
CA LYS A 77 -11.49 20.31 10.48
C LYS A 77 -12.35 20.10 9.24
N HIS A 78 -12.73 18.85 8.96
CA HIS A 78 -13.44 18.45 7.75
C HIS A 78 -14.52 17.42 8.10
N SER A 79 -15.71 17.90 8.44
CA SER A 79 -16.86 17.06 8.81
C SER A 79 -17.37 16.19 7.66
N ASN A 80 -16.99 16.50 6.43
CA ASN A 80 -17.38 15.76 5.23
C ASN A 80 -16.45 14.58 4.90
N ILE A 81 -15.48 14.24 5.77
CA ILE A 81 -14.60 13.08 5.57
C ILE A 81 -15.13 11.85 6.31
N LYS A 82 -15.20 10.72 5.60
CA LYS A 82 -15.59 9.41 6.13
C LYS A 82 -14.46 8.41 5.91
N LEU A 83 -14.17 7.58 6.92
CA LEU A 83 -13.29 6.42 6.79
C LEU A 83 -14.16 5.16 6.83
N VAL A 84 -13.96 4.28 5.85
CA VAL A 84 -14.50 2.93 5.84
C VAL A 84 -13.33 1.96 5.89
N ILE A 85 -13.35 1.05 6.86
CA ILE A 85 -12.35 -0.03 7.00
C ILE A 85 -13.04 -1.35 6.70
N ILE A 86 -12.48 -2.14 5.79
CA ILE A 86 -12.94 -3.48 5.41
C ILE A 86 -11.83 -4.50 5.66
#